data_AF-A0A2T9YMZ3-F1
#
_entry.id   AF-A0A2T9YMZ3-F1
#
_cell.length_a   1.000
_cell.length_b   1.000
_cell.length_c   1.000
_cell.angle_alpha   90.00
_cell.angle_beta   90.00
_cell.angle_gamma   90.00
#
_symmetry.space_group_name_H-M   'P 1'
#
loop_
_entity.id
_entity.type
_entity.pdbx_description
1 polymer ?
#
loop_
_entity_poly.entity_id
_entity_poly.type
_entity_poly.pdbx_seq_one_letter_code
_entity_poly.pdbx_strand_id
1 'polypeptide(L)'
;MVLGTHLYEFLLSNLFSIIIFSILPHKEWRFIMCSIPIFNLFSAISLNTISFSKSETRFFSNRLLCKSIVYLTLFSQLFVSVFMVLVSFYNYPGGYALTYLHSLECSEKNVLVHIDTYSAISGVTRFGQHRRDWNYSKSENLSLNEYQSFTHLLTNQPKVHNNDFKTIAIVYGYSGLNLKHAYAEIKKAIRSRSIKCFIYSNFKNNRNSTIIFGVIKLEPKVWIMKNNQISLSSTSEQETPDPQSVFPKVFF
;
A
#
# COMPACT_ATOMS: atom_id res chain seq x y z
N MET A 1 4.54 -36.33 23.70
CA MET A 1 3.95 -35.30 22.81
C MET A 1 2.52 -35.03 23.28
N VAL A 2 2.34 -34.39 24.43
CA VAL A 2 1.01 -34.12 25.04
C VAL A 2 0.46 -32.75 24.63
N LEU A 3 1.29 -31.92 23.97
CA LEU A 3 0.90 -30.61 23.47
C LEU A 3 -0.02 -30.65 22.23
N GLY A 4 -0.18 -31.80 21.57
CA GLY A 4 -0.78 -31.87 20.23
C GLY A 4 -2.29 -31.57 20.21
N THR A 5 -3.07 -32.23 21.07
CA THR A 5 -4.54 -32.25 20.99
C THR A 5 -5.16 -30.87 21.24
N HIS A 6 -4.76 -30.18 22.31
CA HIS A 6 -5.29 -28.85 22.64
C HIS A 6 -4.90 -27.79 21.61
N LEU A 7 -3.72 -27.90 20.99
CA LEU A 7 -3.32 -27.00 19.91
C LEU A 7 -4.30 -27.12 18.72
N TYR A 8 -4.61 -28.34 18.27
CA TYR A 8 -5.53 -28.52 17.14
C TYR A 8 -6.93 -27.95 17.40
N GLU A 9 -7.41 -27.96 18.65
CA GLU A 9 -8.67 -27.31 19.04
C GLU A 9 -8.62 -25.79 18.78
N PHE A 10 -7.50 -25.12 19.09
CA PHE A 10 -7.31 -23.70 18.78
C PHE A 10 -7.27 -23.41 17.28
N LEU A 11 -6.61 -24.28 16.50
CA LEU A 11 -6.59 -24.13 15.03
C LEU A 11 -8.00 -24.27 14.45
N LEU A 12 -8.73 -25.29 14.89
CA LEU A 12 -10.10 -25.56 14.43
C LEU A 12 -11.05 -24.43 14.82
N SER A 13 -10.94 -23.92 16.05
CA SER A 13 -11.70 -22.75 16.51
C SER A 13 -11.45 -21.52 15.63
N ASN A 14 -10.18 -21.24 15.30
CA ASN A 14 -9.83 -20.12 14.42
C ASN A 14 -10.36 -20.30 12.99
N LEU A 15 -10.23 -21.50 12.41
CA LEU A 15 -10.77 -21.80 11.09
C LEU A 15 -12.29 -21.64 11.07
N PHE A 16 -12.97 -22.10 12.11
CA PHE A 16 -14.41 -21.95 12.26
C PHE A 16 -14.82 -20.48 12.35
N SER A 17 -14.10 -19.66 13.13
CA SER A 17 -14.32 -18.21 13.18
C SER A 17 -14.18 -17.57 11.80
N ILE A 18 -13.12 -17.91 11.03
CA ILE A 18 -12.92 -17.38 9.67
C ILE A 18 -14.07 -17.79 8.75
N ILE A 19 -14.56 -19.02 8.83
CA ILE A 19 -15.70 -19.50 8.03
C ILE A 19 -16.96 -18.69 8.34
N ILE A 20 -17.27 -18.48 9.63
CA ILE A 20 -18.43 -17.66 10.03
C ILE A 20 -18.28 -16.23 9.52
N PHE A 21 -17.12 -15.60 9.73
CA PHE A 21 -16.85 -14.25 9.24
C PHE A 21 -16.84 -14.16 7.70
N SER A 22 -16.62 -15.28 7.01
CA SER A 22 -16.71 -15.37 5.55
C SER A 22 -18.16 -15.28 5.04
N ILE A 23 -19.18 -15.41 5.89
CA ILE A 23 -20.60 -15.26 5.50
C ILE A 23 -21.05 -13.79 5.60
N LEU A 24 -20.39 -12.95 6.41
CA LEU A 24 -20.81 -11.55 6.58
C LEU A 24 -20.73 -10.76 5.26
N PRO A 25 -21.75 -9.95 4.91
CA PRO A 25 -21.73 -9.15 3.69
C PRO A 25 -20.65 -8.06 3.74
N HIS A 26 -20.39 -7.50 4.93
CA HIS A 26 -19.32 -6.53 5.14
C HIS A 26 -18.03 -7.28 5.51
N LYS A 27 -16.94 -7.00 4.79
CA LYS A 27 -15.62 -7.61 5.04
C LYS A 27 -14.68 -6.58 5.63
N GLU A 28 -14.13 -6.89 6.79
CA GLU A 28 -13.10 -6.08 7.42
C GLU A 28 -11.90 -6.95 7.75
N TRP A 29 -10.70 -6.40 7.58
CA TRP A 29 -9.45 -7.06 7.92
C TRP A 29 -9.40 -7.53 9.39
N ARG A 30 -10.02 -6.76 10.31
CA ARG A 30 -10.01 -7.06 11.74
C ARG A 30 -10.65 -8.42 12.09
N PHE A 31 -11.53 -8.96 11.24
CA PHE A 31 -12.19 -10.24 11.52
C PHE A 31 -11.25 -11.44 11.44
N ILE A 32 -10.13 -11.33 10.71
CA ILE A 32 -9.17 -12.42 10.52
C ILE A 32 -7.82 -12.15 11.19
N MET A 33 -7.58 -10.93 11.65
CA MET A 33 -6.27 -10.50 12.18
C MET A 33 -5.82 -11.34 13.38
N CYS A 34 -6.75 -11.72 14.26
CA CYS A 34 -6.47 -12.55 15.44
C CYS A 34 -6.04 -13.99 15.08
N SER A 35 -6.36 -14.47 13.88
CA SER A 35 -5.99 -15.82 13.45
C SER A 35 -4.57 -15.91 12.90
N ILE A 36 -3.97 -14.78 12.50
CA ILE A 36 -2.63 -14.73 11.90
C ILE A 36 -1.55 -15.28 12.86
N PRO A 37 -1.47 -14.87 14.14
CA PRO A 37 -0.49 -15.42 15.08
C PRO A 37 -0.64 -16.92 15.29
N ILE A 38 -1.88 -17.42 15.28
CA ILE A 38 -2.16 -18.85 15.44
C ILE A 38 -1.63 -19.62 14.23
N PHE A 39 -1.89 -19.17 13.01
CA PHE A 39 -1.33 -19.82 11.82
C PHE A 39 0.20 -19.81 11.81
N ASN A 40 0.83 -18.69 12.20
CA ASN A 40 2.29 -18.61 12.31
C ASN A 40 2.85 -19.62 13.32
N LEU A 41 2.19 -19.80 14.47
CA LEU A 41 2.55 -20.81 15.46
C LEU A 41 2.47 -22.23 14.88
N PHE A 42 1.39 -22.56 14.17
CA PHE A 42 1.22 -23.87 13.52
C PHE A 42 2.26 -24.11 12.43
N SER A 43 2.58 -23.09 11.62
CA SER A 43 3.66 -23.17 10.64
C SER A 43 5.00 -23.44 11.32
N ALA A 44 5.32 -22.75 12.42
CA ALA A 44 6.55 -22.96 13.17
C ALA A 44 6.65 -24.38 13.75
N ILE A 45 5.58 -24.89 14.38
CA ILE A 45 5.52 -26.27 14.91
C ILE A 45 5.72 -27.28 13.77
N SER A 46 5.10 -27.05 12.61
CA SER A 46 5.23 -27.91 11.44
C SER A 46 6.67 -27.94 10.90
N LEU A 47 7.30 -26.77 10.75
CA LEU A 47 8.70 -26.66 10.31
C LEU A 47 9.66 -27.30 11.32
N ASN A 48 9.42 -27.12 12.62
CA ASN A 48 10.20 -27.74 13.68
C ASN A 48 10.07 -29.28 13.62
N THR A 49 8.86 -29.77 13.41
CA THR A 49 8.60 -31.21 13.25
C THR A 49 9.35 -31.75 12.03
N ILE A 50 9.29 -31.08 10.87
CA ILE A 50 10.02 -31.50 9.66
C ILE A 50 11.54 -31.46 9.88
N SER A 51 12.05 -30.46 10.61
CA SER A 51 13.49 -30.29 10.85
C SER A 51 14.06 -31.36 11.77
N PHE A 52 13.34 -31.70 12.84
CA PHE A 52 13.84 -32.57 13.92
C PHE A 52 13.18 -33.95 13.97
N SER A 53 12.25 -34.26 13.07
CA SER A 53 11.57 -35.56 13.03
C SER A 53 12.60 -36.69 12.95
N LYS A 54 12.51 -37.65 13.88
CA LYS A 54 13.27 -38.90 13.86
C LYS A 54 12.48 -40.04 13.20
N SER A 55 11.39 -39.72 12.51
CA SER A 55 10.50 -40.69 11.88
C SER A 55 11.21 -41.48 10.78
N GLU A 56 11.09 -42.82 10.85
CA GLU A 56 11.56 -43.80 9.85
C GLU A 56 10.70 -43.84 8.57
N THR A 57 9.71 -42.95 8.44
CA THR A 57 8.88 -42.92 7.23
C THR A 57 9.71 -42.50 6.02
N ARG A 58 9.45 -43.12 4.86
CA ARG A 58 10.19 -42.93 3.61
C ARG A 58 10.34 -41.45 3.20
N PHE A 59 9.39 -40.60 3.61
CA PHE A 59 9.43 -39.15 3.39
C PHE A 59 10.47 -38.41 4.26
N PHE A 60 10.58 -38.74 5.54
CA PHE A 60 11.54 -38.13 6.48
C PHE A 60 12.92 -38.81 6.47
N SER A 61 13.04 -39.95 5.78
CA SER A 61 14.31 -40.65 5.56
C SER A 61 15.35 -39.79 4.81
N ASN A 62 14.90 -38.94 3.87
CA ASN A 62 15.80 -38.04 3.14
C ASN A 62 16.04 -36.70 3.88
N ARG A 63 17.02 -36.70 4.78
CA ARG A 63 17.40 -35.53 5.59
C ARG A 63 17.76 -34.28 4.79
N LEU A 64 18.36 -34.45 3.60
CA LEU A 64 18.72 -33.32 2.73
C LEU A 64 17.47 -32.66 2.14
N LEU A 65 16.50 -33.48 1.71
CA LEU A 65 15.21 -32.98 1.22
C LEU A 65 14.46 -32.20 2.30
N CYS A 66 14.36 -32.74 3.53
CA CYS A 66 13.70 -32.04 4.63
C CYS A 66 14.36 -30.68 4.96
N LYS A 67 15.70 -30.63 5.02
CA LYS A 67 16.43 -29.37 5.21
C LYS A 67 16.19 -28.39 4.06
N SER A 68 16.21 -28.87 2.81
CA SER A 68 15.94 -28.05 1.63
C SER A 68 14.55 -27.43 1.68
N ILE A 69 13.51 -28.21 2.04
CA ILE A 69 12.14 -27.71 2.22
C ILE A 69 12.11 -26.61 3.28
N VAL A 70 12.73 -26.82 4.45
CA VAL A 70 12.74 -25.84 5.53
C VAL A 70 13.39 -24.53 5.08
N TYR A 71 14.58 -24.59 4.48
CA TYR A 71 15.27 -23.39 3.99
C TYR A 71 14.49 -22.69 2.87
N LEU A 72 13.88 -23.45 1.96
CA LEU A 72 13.06 -22.90 0.89
C LEU A 72 11.83 -22.18 1.46
N THR A 73 11.15 -22.77 2.46
CA THR A 73 10.01 -22.13 3.11
C THR A 73 10.43 -20.84 3.82
N LEU A 74 11.53 -20.86 4.59
CA LEU A 74 12.03 -19.65 5.28
C LEU A 74 12.42 -18.54 4.29
N PHE A 75 13.14 -18.89 3.22
CA PHE A 75 13.51 -17.94 2.18
C PHE A 75 12.28 -17.37 1.47
N SER A 76 11.32 -18.22 1.13
CA SER A 76 10.06 -17.78 0.50
C SER A 76 9.27 -16.84 1.39
N GLN A 77 9.21 -17.11 2.71
CA GLN A 77 8.51 -16.25 3.66
C GLN A 77 9.17 -14.89 3.79
N LEU A 78 10.51 -14.85 3.87
CA LEU A 78 11.27 -13.61 3.89
C LEU A 78 11.02 -12.80 2.62
N PHE A 79 11.13 -13.46 1.46
CA PHE A 79 10.90 -12.82 0.16
C PHE A 79 9.49 -12.23 0.05
N VAL A 80 8.45 -13.00 0.38
CA VAL A 80 7.05 -12.53 0.35
C VAL A 80 6.84 -11.39 1.33
N SER A 81 7.45 -11.45 2.52
CA SER A 81 7.33 -10.40 3.54
C SER A 81 7.95 -9.08 3.06
N VAL A 82 9.18 -9.12 2.55
CA VAL A 82 9.85 -7.94 1.97
C VAL A 82 9.05 -7.39 0.79
N PHE A 83 8.58 -8.26 -0.11
CA PHE A 83 7.76 -7.84 -1.24
C PHE A 83 6.46 -7.15 -0.80
N MET A 84 5.75 -7.71 0.18
CA MET A 84 4.52 -7.12 0.71
C MET A 84 4.77 -5.78 1.43
N VAL A 85 5.90 -5.62 2.12
CA VAL A 85 6.33 -4.33 2.68
C VAL A 85 6.57 -3.30 1.57
N LEU A 86 7.21 -3.69 0.48
CA LEU A 86 7.42 -2.79 -0.66
C LEU A 86 6.10 -2.37 -1.30
N VAL A 87 5.14 -3.29 -1.43
CA VAL A 87 3.80 -2.97 -1.96
C VAL A 87 3.03 -2.06 -0.99
N SER A 88 3.10 -2.34 0.32
CA SER A 88 2.34 -1.60 1.33
C SER A 88 2.74 -0.12 1.43
N PHE A 89 3.99 0.21 1.09
CA PHE A 89 4.47 1.59 1.00
C PHE A 89 3.59 2.46 0.07
N TYR A 90 3.09 1.89 -1.03
CA TYR A 90 2.28 2.61 -2.02
C TYR A 90 0.76 2.61 -1.70
N ASN A 91 0.33 1.98 -0.60
CA ASN A 91 -1.08 1.95 -0.19
C ASN A 91 -1.54 3.19 0.59
N TYR A 92 -0.63 4.16 0.85
CA TYR A 92 -0.94 5.35 1.64
C TYR A 92 -0.82 6.68 0.87
N PRO A 93 -1.42 6.82 -0.33
CA PRO A 93 -1.31 8.05 -1.13
C PRO A 93 -1.90 9.29 -0.44
N GLY A 94 -2.90 9.16 0.43
CA GLY A 94 -3.48 10.29 1.16
C GLY A 94 -2.47 10.96 2.10
N GLY A 95 -1.67 10.18 2.83
CA GLY A 95 -0.63 10.71 3.71
C GLY A 95 0.45 11.50 2.93
N TYR A 96 0.84 10.97 1.77
CA TYR A 96 1.74 11.67 0.84
C TYR A 96 1.12 12.94 0.29
N ALA A 97 -0.17 12.92 -0.07
CA ALA A 97 -0.88 14.08 -0.60
C ALA A 97 -0.94 15.23 0.41
N LEU A 98 -1.20 14.93 1.70
CA LEU A 98 -1.17 15.96 2.74
C LEU A 98 0.23 16.56 2.92
N THR A 99 1.25 15.71 3.02
CA THR A 99 2.65 16.16 3.16
C THR A 99 3.08 17.00 1.96
N TYR A 100 2.65 16.60 0.77
CA TYR A 100 2.98 17.31 -0.46
C TYR A 100 2.25 18.65 -0.55
N LEU A 101 0.98 18.71 -0.16
CA LEU A 101 0.24 19.97 -0.05
C LEU A 101 0.95 20.96 0.90
N HIS A 102 1.45 20.51 2.06
CA HIS A 102 2.23 21.38 2.97
C HIS A 102 3.50 21.94 2.33
N SER A 103 4.14 21.17 1.46
CA SER A 103 5.34 21.60 0.76
C SER A 103 5.05 22.58 -0.39
N LEU A 104 3.92 22.39 -1.09
CA LEU A 104 3.49 23.24 -2.20
C LEU A 104 3.05 24.63 -1.71
N GLU A 105 2.24 24.65 -0.65
CA GLU A 105 1.62 25.87 -0.12
C GLU A 105 2.31 26.31 1.18
N CYS A 106 3.64 26.20 1.21
CA CYS A 106 4.41 26.44 2.44
C CYS A 106 4.25 27.88 2.97
N SER A 107 4.01 28.85 2.10
CA SER A 107 3.87 30.28 2.44
C SER A 107 2.44 30.70 2.82
N GLU A 108 1.42 29.93 2.45
CA GLU A 108 0.02 30.31 2.64
C GLU A 108 -0.43 30.17 4.10
N LYS A 109 -1.16 31.16 4.63
CA LYS A 109 -1.68 31.16 6.00
C LYS A 109 -3.19 30.99 6.00
N ASN A 110 -3.76 30.46 7.10
CA ASN A 110 -5.20 30.28 7.27
C ASN A 110 -5.86 29.41 6.18
N VAL A 111 -5.17 28.34 5.79
CA VAL A 111 -5.64 27.39 4.78
C VAL A 111 -6.70 26.47 5.39
N LEU A 112 -7.85 26.37 4.72
CA LEU A 112 -8.90 25.40 5.04
C LEU A 112 -8.87 24.25 4.03
N VAL A 113 -8.45 23.07 4.48
CA VAL A 113 -8.29 21.86 3.66
C VAL A 113 -9.43 20.89 3.91
N HIS A 114 -10.12 20.48 2.85
CA HIS A 114 -11.04 19.35 2.90
C HIS A 114 -10.30 18.05 2.61
N ILE A 115 -10.55 17.02 3.42
CA ILE A 115 -10.00 15.68 3.27
C ILE A 115 -11.14 14.72 2.96
N ASP A 116 -11.16 14.17 1.74
CA ASP A 116 -12.16 13.20 1.35
C ASP A 116 -11.99 11.86 2.10
N THR A 117 -13.03 11.03 2.03
CA THR A 117 -13.04 9.73 2.70
C THR A 117 -11.87 8.85 2.25
N TYR A 118 -11.53 8.86 0.97
CA TYR A 118 -10.43 8.05 0.43
C TYR A 118 -9.06 8.51 0.95
N SER A 119 -8.77 9.81 0.97
CA SER A 119 -7.53 10.37 1.51
C SER A 119 -7.42 10.10 3.01
N ALA A 120 -8.52 10.20 3.75
CA ALA A 120 -8.57 9.88 5.17
C ALA A 120 -8.20 8.41 5.45
N ILE A 121 -8.78 7.45 4.73
CA ILE A 121 -8.47 6.02 4.93
C ILE A 121 -7.11 5.62 4.34
N SER A 122 -6.52 6.43 3.47
CA SER A 122 -5.23 6.17 2.81
C SER A 122 -4.06 6.98 3.41
N GLY A 123 -4.14 7.33 4.69
CA GLY A 123 -2.98 7.79 5.46
C GLY A 123 -3.00 9.27 5.87
N VAL A 124 -4.07 10.02 5.57
CA VAL A 124 -4.24 11.34 6.21
C VAL A 124 -4.63 11.13 7.68
N THR A 125 -3.68 11.45 8.56
CA THR A 125 -3.87 11.35 10.02
C THR A 125 -3.65 12.69 10.68
N ARG A 126 -4.16 12.84 11.92
CA ARG A 126 -3.95 14.05 12.72
C ARG A 126 -2.46 14.29 13.04
N PHE A 127 -1.64 13.24 13.11
CA PHE A 127 -0.19 13.38 13.28
C PHE A 127 0.48 14.05 12.07
N GLY A 128 -0.07 13.85 10.87
CA GLY A 128 0.41 14.50 9.65
C GLY A 128 0.05 15.99 9.55
N GLN A 129 -0.83 16.50 10.41
CA GLN A 129 -1.31 17.89 10.39
C GLN A 129 -0.38 18.81 11.20
N HIS A 130 0.86 18.98 10.73
CA HIS A 130 1.90 19.70 11.47
C HIS A 130 1.69 21.22 11.53
N ARG A 131 0.93 21.79 10.59
CA ARG A 131 0.63 23.23 10.49
C ARG A 131 -0.54 23.61 11.40
N ARG A 132 -0.28 24.41 12.44
CA ARG A 132 -1.30 24.88 13.40
C ARG A 132 -2.15 26.05 12.89
N ASP A 133 -1.66 26.74 11.87
CA ASP A 133 -2.31 27.84 11.16
C ASP A 133 -3.31 27.35 10.10
N TRP A 134 -3.43 26.03 9.92
CA TRP A 134 -4.30 25.40 8.95
C TRP A 134 -5.44 24.68 9.63
N ASN A 135 -6.63 24.73 9.02
CA ASN A 135 -7.80 23.99 9.46
C ASN A 135 -8.05 22.82 8.51
N TYR A 136 -8.21 21.63 9.09
CA TYR A 136 -8.45 20.40 8.34
C TYR A 136 -9.85 19.91 8.65
N SER A 137 -10.68 19.75 7.62
CA SER A 137 -12.03 19.22 7.76
C SER A 137 -12.18 17.91 7.02
N LYS A 138 -12.90 16.98 7.66
CA LYS A 138 -13.34 15.71 7.09
C LYS A 138 -14.87 15.65 7.02
N SER A 139 -15.54 16.80 6.90
CA SER A 139 -17.00 16.85 6.83
C SER A 139 -17.51 16.02 5.66
N GLU A 140 -18.34 15.02 5.94
CA GLU A 140 -18.94 14.14 4.93
C GLU A 140 -20.30 14.70 4.48
N ASN A 141 -20.79 14.27 3.31
CA ASN A 141 -22.10 14.66 2.75
C ASN A 141 -22.27 16.17 2.46
N LEU A 142 -21.17 16.85 2.11
CA LEU A 142 -21.22 18.24 1.65
C LEU A 142 -21.87 18.35 0.26
N SER A 143 -22.72 19.35 0.10
CA SER A 143 -23.22 19.81 -1.19
C SER A 143 -22.13 20.52 -1.99
N LEU A 144 -22.30 20.61 -3.32
CA LEU A 144 -21.27 21.17 -4.21
C LEU A 144 -20.89 22.62 -3.83
N ASN A 145 -21.86 23.41 -3.37
CA ASN A 145 -21.65 24.80 -2.96
C ASN A 145 -20.87 24.90 -1.64
N GLU A 146 -21.04 23.97 -0.71
CA GLU A 146 -20.31 23.98 0.57
C GLU A 146 -18.82 23.74 0.36
N TYR A 147 -18.44 23.00 -0.70
CA TYR A 147 -17.03 22.83 -1.06
C TYR A 147 -16.34 24.16 -1.37
N GLN A 148 -17.05 25.17 -1.88
CA GLN A 148 -16.46 26.46 -2.25
C GLN A 148 -15.90 27.22 -1.05
N SER A 149 -16.31 26.89 0.18
CA SER A 149 -15.73 27.45 1.40
C SER A 149 -14.29 26.99 1.67
N PHE A 150 -13.87 25.86 1.06
CA PHE A 150 -12.54 25.30 1.24
C PHE A 150 -11.54 25.94 0.29
N THR A 151 -10.33 26.15 0.79
CA THR A 151 -9.20 26.65 0.00
C THR A 151 -8.57 25.54 -0.84
N HIS A 152 -8.47 24.33 -0.28
CA HIS A 152 -7.85 23.18 -0.91
C HIS A 152 -8.66 21.91 -0.67
N LEU A 153 -8.63 20.99 -1.64
CA LEU A 153 -9.24 19.67 -1.55
C LEU A 153 -8.18 18.59 -1.75
N LEU A 154 -8.23 17.57 -0.90
CA LEU A 154 -7.64 16.26 -1.18
C LEU A 154 -8.77 15.32 -1.56
N THR A 155 -8.83 14.91 -2.83
CA THR A 155 -9.95 14.13 -3.37
C THR A 155 -9.52 13.04 -4.32
N ASN A 156 -10.18 11.88 -4.28
CA ASN A 156 -10.09 10.82 -5.29
C ASN A 156 -11.08 11.02 -6.46
N GLN A 157 -11.93 12.05 -6.41
CA GLN A 157 -12.95 12.34 -7.41
C GLN A 157 -12.80 13.77 -7.98
N PRO A 158 -11.70 14.06 -8.71
CA PRO A 158 -11.42 15.43 -9.18
C PRO A 158 -12.49 15.96 -10.14
N LYS A 159 -13.11 15.07 -10.93
CA LYS A 159 -14.11 15.43 -11.95
C LYS A 159 -15.32 16.19 -11.38
N VAL A 160 -15.68 15.90 -10.12
CA VAL A 160 -16.82 16.55 -9.45
C VAL A 160 -16.51 18.02 -9.14
N HIS A 161 -15.24 18.36 -8.94
CA HIS A 161 -14.81 19.67 -8.45
C HIS A 161 -14.13 20.55 -9.52
N ASN A 162 -14.00 20.08 -10.76
CA ASN A 162 -13.26 20.76 -11.83
C ASN A 162 -13.77 22.17 -12.17
N ASN A 163 -15.03 22.50 -11.86
CA ASN A 163 -15.59 23.83 -12.14
C ASN A 163 -15.01 24.91 -11.20
N ASP A 164 -14.93 24.58 -9.90
CA ASP A 164 -14.54 25.54 -8.85
C ASP A 164 -13.08 25.38 -8.41
N PHE A 165 -12.48 24.22 -8.67
CA PHE A 165 -11.14 23.87 -8.22
C PHE A 165 -10.24 23.46 -9.38
N LYS A 166 -9.00 23.93 -9.36
CA LYS A 166 -7.94 23.53 -10.28
C LYS A 166 -7.02 22.50 -9.62
N THR A 167 -6.70 21.44 -10.34
CA THR A 167 -5.69 20.46 -9.88
C THR A 167 -4.31 21.11 -9.92
N ILE A 168 -3.64 21.16 -8.76
CA ILE A 168 -2.25 21.63 -8.65
C ILE A 168 -1.27 20.46 -8.65
N ALA A 169 -1.66 19.30 -8.13
CA ALA A 169 -0.81 18.12 -8.17
C ALA A 169 -1.58 16.80 -8.02
N ILE A 170 -0.91 15.70 -8.37
CA ILE A 170 -1.48 14.35 -8.37
C ILE A 170 -0.53 13.40 -7.65
N VAL A 171 -1.08 12.61 -6.73
CA VAL A 171 -0.37 11.55 -6.01
C VAL A 171 -0.81 10.18 -6.52
N TYR A 172 0.18 9.39 -6.91
CA TYR A 172 0.00 8.02 -7.39
C TYR A 172 0.03 7.04 -6.22
N GLY A 173 -0.81 6.02 -6.28
CA GLY A 173 -0.87 4.93 -5.31
C GLY A 173 -1.00 3.58 -5.98
N TYR A 174 -0.88 2.53 -5.17
CA TYR A 174 -1.02 1.15 -5.62
C TYR A 174 -2.41 0.92 -6.25
N SER A 175 -2.44 0.30 -7.42
CA SER A 175 -3.68 -0.11 -8.09
C SER A 175 -3.78 -1.62 -8.32
N GLY A 176 -2.65 -2.31 -8.46
CA GLY A 176 -2.65 -3.76 -8.60
C GLY A 176 -1.31 -4.32 -9.05
N LEU A 177 -1.29 -5.62 -9.32
CA LEU A 177 -0.13 -6.31 -9.87
C LEU A 177 -0.36 -6.61 -11.36
N ASN A 178 0.62 -6.30 -12.20
CA ASN A 178 0.62 -6.71 -13.60
C ASN A 178 1.18 -8.13 -13.71
N LEU A 179 0.33 -9.13 -13.46
CA LEU A 179 0.72 -10.55 -13.48
C LEU A 179 1.24 -11.01 -14.84
N LYS A 180 0.73 -10.44 -15.95
CA LYS A 180 1.20 -10.78 -17.31
C LYS A 180 2.64 -10.33 -17.52
N HIS A 181 2.96 -9.11 -17.09
CA HIS A 181 4.33 -8.59 -17.18
C HIS A 181 5.26 -9.33 -16.19
N ALA A 182 4.80 -9.59 -14.96
CA ALA A 182 5.54 -10.37 -13.98
C ALA A 182 5.92 -11.76 -14.51
N TYR A 183 4.97 -12.48 -15.12
CA TYR A 183 5.22 -13.77 -15.74
C TYR A 183 6.23 -13.67 -16.90
N ALA A 184 6.12 -12.65 -17.74
CA ALA A 184 7.07 -12.43 -18.84
C ALA A 184 8.50 -12.18 -18.33
N GLU A 185 8.66 -11.38 -17.27
CA GLU A 185 9.95 -11.12 -16.63
C GLU A 185 10.54 -12.37 -15.98
N ILE A 186 9.72 -13.16 -15.28
CA ILE A 186 10.15 -14.45 -14.72
C ILE A 186 10.60 -15.40 -15.84
N LYS A 187 9.83 -15.49 -16.94
CA LYS A 187 10.17 -16.33 -18.10
C LYS A 187 11.48 -15.89 -18.75
N LYS A 188 11.72 -14.57 -18.86
CA LYS A 188 12.99 -14.02 -19.35
C LYS A 188 14.14 -14.35 -18.39
N ALA A 189 13.94 -14.22 -17.08
CA ALA A 189 14.94 -14.51 -16.06
C ALA A 189 15.38 -15.98 -16.11
N ILE A 190 14.44 -16.92 -16.17
CA ILE A 190 14.71 -18.37 -16.29
C ILE A 190 15.48 -18.68 -17.58
N ARG A 191 15.20 -17.97 -18.67
CA ARG A 191 15.87 -18.17 -19.97
C ARG A 191 17.23 -17.48 -20.05
N SER A 192 17.48 -16.46 -19.23
CA SER A 192 18.76 -15.76 -19.19
C SER A 192 19.79 -16.56 -18.40
N ARG A 193 20.93 -16.89 -19.03
CA ARG A 193 22.03 -17.64 -18.38
C ARG A 193 22.81 -16.79 -17.36
N SER A 194 22.53 -15.50 -17.23
CA SER A 194 23.27 -14.55 -16.38
C SER A 194 22.34 -13.56 -15.67
N ILE A 195 22.21 -13.75 -14.36
CA ILE A 195 21.43 -12.91 -13.43
C ILE A 195 21.86 -11.43 -13.48
N LYS A 196 23.15 -11.15 -13.72
CA LYS A 196 23.71 -9.78 -13.81
C LYS A 196 23.09 -8.95 -14.94
N CYS A 197 22.90 -9.51 -16.13
CA CYS A 197 22.30 -8.80 -17.26
C CYS A 197 20.82 -8.49 -17.02
N PHE A 198 20.09 -9.42 -16.39
CA PHE A 198 18.68 -9.26 -16.06
C PHE A 198 18.43 -8.12 -15.06
N ILE A 199 19.26 -8.03 -14.00
CA ILE A 199 19.16 -6.96 -13.00
C ILE A 199 19.44 -5.59 -13.65
N TYR A 200 20.49 -5.50 -14.46
CA TYR A 200 20.88 -4.25 -15.12
C TYR A 200 19.81 -3.74 -16.11
N SER A 201 19.19 -4.64 -16.90
CA SER A 201 18.13 -4.25 -17.83
C SER A 201 16.86 -3.78 -17.12
N ASN A 202 16.48 -4.41 -16.00
CA ASN A 202 15.30 -3.99 -15.25
C ASN A 202 15.50 -2.64 -14.54
N PHE A 203 16.70 -2.37 -14.01
CA PHE A 203 16.97 -1.10 -13.34
C PHE A 203 16.97 0.10 -14.30
N LYS A 204 17.42 -0.09 -15.55
CA LYS A 204 17.45 0.98 -16.56
C LYS A 204 16.05 1.32 -17.10
N ASN A 205 15.15 0.34 -17.17
CA ASN A 205 13.81 0.50 -17.77
C ASN A 205 12.78 1.12 -16.82
N ASN A 206 13.06 1.14 -15.51
CA ASN A 206 12.12 1.52 -14.45
C ASN A 206 12.03 3.04 -14.18
N ARG A 207 12.71 3.90 -14.96
CA ARG A 207 12.84 5.33 -14.62
C ARG A 207 11.59 6.18 -14.90
N ASN A 208 10.72 5.77 -15.83
CA ASN A 208 9.60 6.61 -16.29
C ASN A 208 8.23 5.89 -16.34
N SER A 209 8.10 4.68 -15.77
CA SER A 209 6.87 3.89 -15.88
C SER A 209 6.02 3.94 -14.61
N THR A 210 4.70 4.05 -14.79
CA THR A 210 3.65 3.74 -13.79
C THR A 210 3.70 2.30 -13.26
N ILE A 211 4.73 1.54 -13.62
CA ILE A 211 4.96 0.17 -13.20
C ILE A 211 6.32 0.15 -12.51
N ILE A 212 6.33 -0.20 -11.22
CA ILE A 212 7.54 -0.31 -10.40
C ILE A 212 7.96 -1.77 -10.33
N PHE A 213 9.24 -2.01 -10.59
CA PHE A 213 9.88 -3.34 -10.66
C PHE A 213 9.25 -4.25 -11.73
N GLY A 214 8.57 -3.66 -12.72
CA GLY A 214 7.84 -4.42 -13.74
C GLY A 214 6.62 -5.20 -13.20
N VAL A 215 6.23 -5.06 -11.94
CA VAL A 215 5.15 -5.86 -11.34
C VAL A 215 4.08 -5.00 -10.70
N ILE A 216 4.47 -3.94 -9.98
CA ILE A 216 3.56 -3.12 -9.20
C ILE A 216 3.01 -2.01 -10.09
N LYS A 217 1.69 -1.98 -10.32
CA LYS A 217 1.02 -0.94 -11.11
C LYS A 217 0.56 0.19 -10.20
N LEU A 218 0.99 1.40 -10.52
CA LEU A 218 0.58 2.64 -9.89
C LEU A 218 -0.38 3.42 -10.78
N GLU A 219 -1.39 4.02 -10.16
CA GLU A 219 -2.35 4.90 -10.83
C GLU A 219 -2.58 6.16 -9.98
N PRO A 220 -3.07 7.26 -10.58
CA PRO A 220 -3.55 8.41 -9.83
C PRO A 220 -4.61 8.00 -8.81
N LYS A 221 -4.43 8.38 -7.54
CA LYS A 221 -5.35 8.03 -6.45
C LYS A 221 -5.85 9.24 -5.66
N VAL A 222 -5.02 10.26 -5.50
CA VAL A 222 -5.39 11.48 -4.77
C VAL A 222 -4.96 12.69 -5.58
N TRP A 223 -5.90 13.59 -5.82
CA TRP A 223 -5.68 14.88 -6.46
C TRP A 223 -5.66 15.96 -5.40
N ILE A 224 -4.65 16.82 -5.50
CA ILE A 224 -4.54 18.03 -4.70
C ILE A 224 -5.10 19.15 -5.57
N MET A 225 -6.17 19.77 -5.10
CA MET A 225 -6.87 20.82 -5.85
C MET A 225 -6.92 22.12 -5.03
N LYS A 226 -6.79 23.26 -5.71
CA LYS A 226 -6.86 24.61 -5.14
C LYS A 226 -8.07 25.35 -5.69
N ASN A 227 -8.75 26.11 -4.83
CA ASN A 227 -9.96 26.85 -5.18
C ASN A 227 -9.62 28.04 -6.11
N ASN A 228 -10.32 28.13 -7.24
CA ASN A 228 -10.12 29.17 -8.23
C ASN A 228 -10.52 30.56 -7.70
N GLN A 229 -11.61 30.65 -6.94
CA GLN A 229 -12.16 31.93 -6.48
C GLN A 229 -11.26 32.61 -5.45
N ILE A 230 -10.62 31.82 -4.59
CA ILE A 230 -9.70 32.30 -3.54
C ILE A 230 -8.32 32.59 -4.12
N SER A 231 -7.91 31.91 -5.19
CA SER A 231 -6.65 32.20 -5.88
C SER A 231 -6.62 33.58 -6.56
N LEU A 232 -7.79 34.15 -6.90
CA LEU A 232 -7.90 35.47 -7.53
C LEU A 232 -7.61 36.64 -6.56
N SER A 233 -7.71 36.44 -5.25
CA SER A 233 -7.35 37.46 -4.26
C SER A 233 -5.87 37.44 -3.86
N SER A 234 -5.12 36.38 -4.21
CA SER A 234 -3.68 36.24 -3.93
C SER A 234 -2.77 36.39 -5.17
N THR A 235 -3.33 36.54 -6.37
CA THR A 235 -2.59 36.53 -7.66
C THR A 235 -2.04 37.89 -8.13
N SER A 236 -1.59 38.76 -7.23
CA SER A 236 -0.67 39.83 -7.67
C SER A 236 0.79 39.37 -7.77
N GLU A 237 1.18 38.22 -7.21
CA GLU A 237 2.54 37.68 -7.34
C GLU A 237 2.54 36.15 -7.25
N GLN A 238 2.66 35.44 -8.37
CA GLN A 238 3.48 34.21 -8.55
C GLN A 238 3.07 33.42 -9.81
N GLU A 239 4.06 33.17 -10.66
CA GLU A 239 3.98 32.33 -11.86
C GLU A 239 3.60 30.88 -11.52
N THR A 240 2.76 30.30 -12.36
CA THR A 240 2.27 28.92 -12.30
C THR A 240 3.40 27.90 -12.44
N PRO A 241 3.59 26.96 -11.49
CA PRO A 241 4.38 25.77 -11.77
C PRO A 241 3.54 24.75 -12.55
N ASP A 242 4.19 24.09 -13.52
CA ASP A 242 3.65 22.97 -14.31
C ASP A 242 3.15 21.85 -13.38
N PRO A 243 2.06 21.12 -13.70
CA PRO A 243 1.54 20.04 -12.87
C PRO A 243 2.52 18.85 -12.86
N GLN A 244 3.52 18.90 -11.98
CA GLN A 244 4.49 17.84 -11.80
C GLN A 244 3.83 16.66 -11.06
N SER A 245 3.79 15.50 -11.70
CA SER A 245 3.46 14.23 -11.06
C SER A 245 4.61 13.84 -10.13
N VAL A 246 4.32 13.79 -8.81
CA VAL A 246 5.33 13.40 -7.83
C VAL A 246 5.12 11.95 -7.45
N PHE A 247 6.07 11.12 -7.87
CA PHE A 247 6.22 9.79 -7.29
C PHE A 247 6.68 9.94 -5.84
N PRO A 248 6.14 9.15 -4.90
CA PRO A 248 6.69 9.13 -3.55
C PRO A 248 8.18 8.79 -3.65
N LYS A 249 9.05 9.71 -3.20
CA LYS A 249 10.50 9.49 -3.22
C LYS A 249 10.77 8.25 -2.40
N VAL A 250 11.27 7.21 -3.06
CA VAL A 250 11.64 5.95 -2.42
C VAL A 250 12.93 6.21 -1.64
N PHE A 251 12.80 6.55 -0.35
CA PHE A 251 13.93 6.50 0.57
C PHE A 251 14.12 5.03 0.98
N PHE A 252 15.12 4.39 0.39
CA PHE A 252 15.73 3.18 0.92
C PHE A 252 16.84 3.58 1.88
#